data_AF-A0ABD2WSH3-F1
#
_entry.id   AF-A0ABD2WSH3-F1
#
_cell.length_a   1.000
_cell.length_b   1.000
_cell.length_c   1.000
_cell.angle_alpha   90.00
_cell.angle_beta   90.00
_cell.angle_gamma   90.00
#
_symmetry.space_group_name_H-M   'P 1'
#
loop_
_entity.id
_entity.type
_entity.pdbx_description
1 polymer ?
#
loop_
_entity_poly.entity_id
_entity_poly.type
_entity_poly.pdbx_seq_one_letter_code
_entity_poly.pdbx_strand_id
1 'polypeptide(L)'
;MTSLDVLTNNVFDHPRSNSNSTFWSTLERAYDLQIPTYVKNILRITGYGNPISFQRITPDTLEQIEIFVRTSVSFPLPADSREEDYFGHFFVNKRNLFTFTPGDRDLVLGLVDRVKEYTMVFQKLLNY
;
A
#
# COMPACT_ATOMS: atom_id res chain seq x y z
N MET A 1 -25.14 22.67 46.06
CA MET A 1 -23.83 21.99 46.09
C MET A 1 -23.70 21.27 44.75
N THR A 2 -23.16 21.92 43.71
CA THR A 2 -21.74 21.90 43.30
C THR A 2 -21.28 20.47 43.01
N SER A 3 -20.68 20.10 41.88
CA SER A 3 -20.03 20.86 40.82
C SER A 3 -19.59 19.86 39.74
N LEU A 4 -19.57 20.30 38.49
CA LEU A 4 -18.49 20.07 37.51
C LEU A 4 -18.00 18.61 37.29
N ASP A 5 -18.32 18.02 36.13
CA ASP A 5 -17.52 18.17 34.89
C ASP A 5 -17.87 17.04 33.90
N VAL A 6 -18.45 17.36 32.72
CA VAL A 6 -17.71 17.58 31.45
C VAL A 6 -17.16 16.24 30.94
N LEU A 7 -17.83 15.53 30.01
CA LEU A 7 -17.78 15.81 28.57
C LEU A 7 -18.88 15.07 27.77
N THR A 8 -19.65 15.87 26.99
CA THR A 8 -20.16 15.63 25.62
C THR A 8 -21.13 14.46 25.39
N ASN A 9 -22.46 14.64 25.37
CA ASN A 9 -23.28 15.31 24.35
C ASN A 9 -22.90 15.02 22.89
N ASN A 10 -23.74 14.20 22.24
CA ASN A 10 -24.12 14.20 20.82
C ASN A 10 -23.00 14.09 19.79
N VAL A 11 -23.41 13.97 18.51
CA VAL A 11 -22.57 14.14 17.30
C VAL A 11 -21.95 12.81 16.83
N PHE A 12 -22.49 12.01 15.90
CA PHE A 12 -23.40 12.21 14.79
C PHE A 12 -23.99 10.87 14.35
N ASP A 13 -25.31 10.81 14.15
CA ASP A 13 -25.88 10.03 13.07
C ASP A 13 -25.92 10.97 11.85
N HIS A 14 -24.95 10.85 10.93
CA HIS A 14 -24.94 11.49 9.61
C HIS A 14 -24.22 10.57 8.60
N PRO A 15 -24.79 10.36 7.40
CA PRO A 15 -24.19 9.54 6.36
C PRO A 15 -23.04 10.31 5.71
N ARG A 16 -21.88 9.68 5.51
CA ARG A 16 -20.82 10.23 4.66
C ARG A 16 -20.42 9.22 3.59
N SER A 17 -21.15 9.25 2.48
CA SER A 17 -20.49 9.29 1.18
C SER A 17 -19.33 10.30 1.26
N ASN A 18 -18.11 9.90 0.86
CA ASN A 18 -17.15 10.71 0.09
C ASN A 18 -15.71 10.17 0.23
N SER A 19 -15.26 9.46 -0.82
CA SER A 19 -13.88 9.49 -1.32
C SER A 19 -12.70 9.41 -0.32
N ASN A 20 -12.54 8.29 0.40
CA ASN A 20 -11.19 7.94 0.88
C ASN A 20 -10.41 7.32 -0.28
N SER A 21 -9.90 8.16 -1.16
CA SER A 21 -8.91 7.69 -2.13
C SER A 21 -7.64 7.31 -1.35
N THR A 22 -7.50 6.03 -1.01
CA THR A 22 -6.22 5.46 -0.59
C THR A 22 -5.16 5.77 -1.64
N PHE A 23 -3.90 5.89 -1.24
CA PHE A 23 -2.74 6.02 -2.14
C PHE A 23 -2.86 5.12 -3.37
N TRP A 24 -3.27 3.86 -3.16
CA TRP A 24 -3.50 2.87 -4.21
C TRP A 24 -4.65 3.24 -5.14
N SER A 25 -5.84 3.57 -4.63
CA SER A 25 -6.97 3.95 -5.47
C SER A 25 -6.73 5.24 -6.27
N THR A 26 -5.86 6.13 -5.77
CA THR A 26 -5.42 7.31 -6.53
C THR A 26 -4.53 6.89 -7.71
N LEU A 27 -3.58 5.97 -7.50
CA LEU A 27 -2.75 5.44 -8.58
C LEU A 27 -3.57 4.66 -9.62
N GLU A 28 -4.44 3.78 -9.16
CA GLU A 28 -5.33 2.98 -10.02
C GLU A 28 -6.19 3.88 -10.91
N ARG A 29 -6.78 4.94 -10.35
CA ARG A 29 -7.57 5.91 -11.11
C ARG A 29 -6.73 6.78 -12.04
N ALA A 30 -5.56 7.24 -11.60
CA ALA A 30 -4.72 8.15 -12.38
C ALA A 30 -4.17 7.52 -13.66
N TYR A 31 -3.94 6.20 -13.63
CA TYR A 31 -3.33 5.47 -14.74
C TYR A 31 -4.25 4.42 -15.37
N ASP A 32 -5.55 4.44 -15.04
CA ASP A 32 -6.56 3.50 -15.52
C ASP A 32 -6.11 2.03 -15.46
N LEU A 33 -5.60 1.63 -14.29
CA LEU A 33 -5.06 0.28 -14.06
C LEU A 33 -5.55 -0.31 -12.75
N GLN A 34 -5.43 -1.64 -12.64
CA GLN A 34 -5.74 -2.37 -11.41
C GLN A 34 -4.46 -2.93 -10.81
N ILE A 35 -4.15 -2.55 -9.56
CA ILE A 35 -2.99 -3.09 -8.85
C ILE A 35 -3.45 -4.36 -8.11
N PRO A 36 -2.80 -5.52 -8.30
CA PRO A 36 -3.17 -6.74 -7.60
C PRO A 36 -3.16 -6.56 -6.08
N THR A 37 -4.14 -7.15 -5.39
CA THR A 37 -4.31 -7.02 -3.94
C THR A 37 -3.07 -7.46 -3.17
N TYR A 38 -2.45 -8.59 -3.55
CA TYR A 38 -1.24 -9.08 -2.89
C TYR A 38 -0.05 -8.13 -3.06
N VAL A 39 0.09 -7.47 -4.21
CA VAL A 39 1.14 -6.46 -4.41
C VAL A 39 0.95 -5.31 -3.42
N LYS A 40 -0.28 -4.77 -3.32
CA LYS A 40 -0.60 -3.71 -2.35
C LYS A 40 -0.32 -4.13 -0.91
N ASN A 41 -0.69 -5.35 -0.56
CA ASN A 41 -0.55 -5.88 0.80
C ASN A 41 0.91 -6.17 1.17
N ILE A 42 1.69 -6.78 0.28
CA ILE A 42 3.13 -7.03 0.50
C ILE A 42 3.87 -5.70 0.65
N LEU A 43 3.62 -4.74 -0.25
CA LEU A 43 4.25 -3.43 -0.16
C LEU A 43 3.84 -2.71 1.14
N ARG A 44 2.60 -2.88 1.60
CA ARG A 44 2.15 -2.32 2.87
C ARG A 44 2.87 -2.94 4.07
N ILE A 45 2.94 -4.26 4.16
CA ILE A 45 3.61 -4.97 5.27
C ILE A 45 5.11 -4.68 5.29
N THR A 46 5.73 -4.52 4.13
CA THR A 46 7.16 -4.18 4.02
C THR A 46 7.46 -2.69 4.19
N GLY A 47 6.46 -1.85 4.52
CA GLY A 47 6.65 -0.44 4.84
C GLY A 47 6.65 0.51 3.63
N TYR A 48 6.32 0.01 2.44
CA TYR A 48 6.26 0.75 1.17
C TYR A 48 4.83 1.16 0.77
N GLY A 49 3.83 0.99 1.65
CA GLY A 49 2.42 1.30 1.38
C GLY A 49 2.04 2.78 1.39
N ASN A 50 3.01 3.69 1.38
CA ASN A 50 2.80 5.14 1.38
C ASN A 50 3.63 5.82 0.29
N PRO A 51 3.23 7.00 -0.23
CA PRO A 51 3.92 7.65 -1.35
C PRO A 51 5.41 7.90 -1.13
N ILE A 52 5.82 8.27 0.09
CA ILE A 52 7.20 8.66 0.40
C ILE A 52 8.12 7.45 0.34
N SER A 53 7.74 6.36 1.00
CA SER A 53 8.52 5.11 0.96
C SER A 53 8.45 4.48 -0.43
N PHE A 54 7.29 4.51 -1.08
CA PHE A 54 7.08 3.89 -2.39
C PHE A 54 8.04 4.43 -3.45
N GLN A 55 8.30 5.75 -3.47
CA GLN A 55 9.26 6.36 -4.40
C GLN A 55 10.69 5.83 -4.27
N ARG A 56 11.04 5.16 -3.17
CA ARG A 56 12.38 4.64 -2.92
C ARG A 56 12.56 3.21 -3.41
N ILE A 57 11.51 2.57 -3.93
CA ILE A 57 11.61 1.22 -4.47
C ILE A 57 12.55 1.22 -5.68
N THR A 58 13.50 0.29 -5.66
CA THR A 58 14.42 -0.05 -6.75
C THR A 58 14.27 -1.53 -7.09
N PRO A 59 14.86 -2.02 -8.21
CA PRO A 59 14.94 -3.46 -8.48
C PRO A 59 15.50 -4.26 -7.29
N ASP A 60 16.59 -3.78 -6.69
CA ASP A 60 17.18 -4.40 -5.49
C ASP A 60 16.22 -4.41 -4.30
N THR A 61 15.44 -3.33 -4.13
CA THR A 61 14.43 -3.25 -3.07
C THR A 61 13.35 -4.31 -3.25
N LEU A 62 12.89 -4.56 -4.49
CA LEU A 62 11.93 -5.61 -4.78
C LEU A 62 12.50 -7.00 -4.47
N GLU A 63 13.77 -7.23 -4.78
CA GLU A 63 14.45 -8.49 -4.42
C GLU A 63 14.52 -8.68 -2.90
N GLN A 64 14.85 -7.63 -2.14
CA GLN A 64 14.84 -7.68 -0.68
C GLN A 64 13.44 -7.94 -0.11
N ILE A 65 12.40 -7.37 -0.72
CA ILE A 65 11.00 -7.65 -0.35
C ILE A 65 10.67 -9.11 -0.60
N GLU A 66 11.06 -9.69 -1.74
CA GLU A 66 10.83 -11.11 -2.02
C GLU A 66 11.55 -12.00 -1.00
N ILE A 67 12.82 -11.72 -0.70
CA ILE A 67 13.60 -12.44 0.32
C ILE A 67 12.90 -12.38 1.67
N PHE A 68 12.46 -11.18 2.08
CA PHE A 68 11.72 -10.98 3.32
C PHE A 68 10.43 -11.82 3.36
N VAL A 69 9.66 -11.82 2.27
CA VAL A 69 8.41 -12.61 2.19
C VAL A 69 8.71 -14.11 2.27
N ARG A 70 9.77 -14.61 1.61
CA ARG A 70 10.17 -16.03 1.63
C ARG A 70 10.69 -16.49 2.99
N THR A 71 11.41 -15.64 3.72
CA THR A 71 12.20 -16.02 4.91
C THR A 71 11.51 -15.71 6.23
N SER A 72 10.61 -14.74 6.26
CA SER A 72 10.04 -14.28 7.53
C SER A 72 9.01 -15.27 8.05
N VAL A 73 9.37 -15.99 9.11
CA VAL A 73 8.64 -17.17 9.61
C VAL A 73 7.20 -16.85 10.06
N SER A 74 6.88 -15.62 10.45
CA SER A 74 5.51 -15.25 10.84
C SER A 74 5.28 -13.74 10.73
N PHE A 75 4.52 -13.30 9.74
CA PHE A 75 3.80 -12.03 9.86
C PHE A 75 2.36 -12.37 10.20
N PRO A 76 1.83 -11.88 11.34
CA PRO A 76 0.44 -12.12 11.69
C PRO A 76 -0.43 -11.47 10.63
N LEU A 77 -1.08 -12.30 9.83
CA LEU A 77 -2.13 -11.85 8.95
C LEU A 77 -3.35 -11.46 9.79
N PRO A 78 -4.16 -10.46 9.38
CA PRO A 78 -5.42 -10.18 10.06
C PRO A 78 -6.29 -11.43 10.17
N ALA A 79 -6.98 -11.60 11.30
CA ALA A 79 -7.71 -12.84 11.64
C ALA A 79 -8.72 -13.28 10.56
N ASP A 80 -9.30 -12.33 9.82
CA ASP A 80 -10.30 -12.59 8.77
C ASP A 80 -9.72 -12.50 7.34
N SER A 81 -8.39 -12.52 7.20
CA SER A 81 -7.77 -12.35 5.89
C SER A 81 -7.45 -13.68 5.19
N ARG A 82 -7.53 -13.65 3.87
CA ARG A 82 -7.18 -14.78 3.01
C ARG A 82 -5.69 -14.73 2.68
N GLU A 83 -4.99 -15.85 2.78
CA GLU A 83 -3.56 -15.90 2.47
C GLU A 83 -3.26 -15.53 1.00
N GLU A 84 -4.19 -15.81 0.08
CA GLU A 84 -4.06 -15.43 -1.34
C GLU A 84 -4.01 -13.90 -1.53
N ASP A 85 -4.63 -13.13 -0.63
CA ASP A 85 -4.57 -11.67 -0.66
C ASP A 85 -3.19 -11.15 -0.28
N TYR A 86 -2.29 -11.99 0.21
CA TYR A 86 -0.94 -11.62 0.64
C TYR A 86 0.16 -12.30 -0.17
N PHE A 87 -0.08 -13.49 -0.70
CA PHE A 87 0.94 -14.24 -1.44
C PHE A 87 0.57 -14.47 -2.91
N GLY A 88 -0.64 -14.09 -3.32
CA GLY A 88 -1.18 -14.39 -4.64
C GLY A 88 -1.55 -15.88 -4.78
N HIS A 89 -2.33 -16.18 -5.81
CA HIS A 89 -2.84 -17.55 -6.03
C HIS A 89 -1.73 -18.58 -6.29
N PHE A 90 -0.61 -18.17 -6.88
CA PHE A 90 0.47 -19.08 -7.26
C PHE A 90 1.35 -19.51 -6.07
N PHE A 91 1.50 -18.65 -5.07
CA PHE A 91 2.47 -18.86 -4.00
C PHE A 91 1.86 -19.06 -2.62
N VAL A 92 0.52 -19.03 -2.48
CA VAL A 92 -0.18 -19.28 -1.21
C VAL A 92 0.30 -20.54 -0.50
N ASN A 93 0.43 -21.66 -1.23
CA ASN A 93 0.88 -22.95 -0.68
C ASN A 93 2.41 -23.15 -0.73
N LYS A 94 3.16 -22.19 -1.29
CA LYS A 94 4.62 -22.29 -1.50
C LYS A 94 5.29 -20.94 -1.26
N ARG A 95 5.04 -20.35 -0.10
CA ARG A 95 5.54 -19.02 0.28
C ARG A 95 7.06 -18.90 0.18
N ASN A 96 7.79 -19.98 0.48
CA ASN A 96 9.25 -20.03 0.37
C ASN A 96 9.77 -19.85 -1.08
N LEU A 97 8.89 -19.98 -2.09
CA LEU A 97 9.19 -19.76 -3.49
C LEU A 97 8.61 -18.44 -4.04
N PHE A 98 8.06 -17.59 -3.16
CA PHE A 98 7.42 -16.33 -3.57
C PHE A 98 8.36 -15.47 -4.42
N THR A 99 7.86 -15.01 -5.55
CA THR A 99 8.52 -13.98 -6.36
C THR A 99 7.45 -13.10 -7.00
N PHE A 100 7.76 -11.83 -7.22
CA PHE A 100 6.92 -11.00 -8.07
C PHE A 100 7.02 -11.53 -9.49
N THR A 101 5.88 -11.66 -10.17
CA THR A 101 5.90 -11.99 -11.59
C THR A 101 6.60 -10.87 -12.37
N PRO A 102 7.10 -11.14 -13.59
CA PRO A 102 7.68 -10.08 -14.42
C PRO A 102 6.73 -8.88 -14.58
N GLY A 103 5.43 -9.13 -14.79
CA GLY A 103 4.42 -8.08 -14.89
C GLY A 103 4.23 -7.28 -13.60
N ASP A 104 4.32 -7.91 -12.43
CA ASP A 104 4.25 -7.18 -11.15
C ASP A 104 5.45 -6.25 -10.98
N ARG A 105 6.65 -6.71 -11.36
CA ARG A 105 7.87 -5.92 -11.26
C ARG A 105 7.80 -4.70 -12.16
N ASP A 106 7.41 -4.89 -13.42
CA ASP A 106 7.24 -3.82 -14.40
C ASP A 106 6.16 -2.82 -13.94
N LEU A 107 5.04 -3.33 -13.41
CA LEU A 107 3.97 -2.49 -12.85
C LEU A 107 4.47 -1.64 -11.69
N VAL A 108 5.13 -2.24 -10.70
CA VAL A 108 5.58 -1.52 -9.51
C VAL A 108 6.64 -0.48 -9.89
N LEU A 109 7.66 -0.86 -10.65
CA LEU A 109 8.72 0.07 -11.05
C LEU A 109 8.19 1.19 -11.94
N GLY A 110 7.29 0.88 -12.87
CA GLY A 110 6.62 1.90 -13.69
C GLY A 110 5.82 2.89 -12.85
N LEU A 111 5.05 2.40 -11.86
CA LEU A 111 4.32 3.27 -10.92
C LEU A 111 5.28 4.12 -10.07
N VAL A 112 6.43 3.58 -9.66
CA VAL A 112 7.43 4.33 -8.89
C VAL A 112 7.94 5.53 -9.68
N ASP A 113 8.27 5.33 -10.96
CA ASP A 113 8.75 6.41 -11.83
C ASP A 113 7.69 7.50 -12.00
N ARG A 114 6.42 7.10 -12.15
CA ARG A 114 5.29 8.03 -12.21
C ARG A 114 5.10 8.86 -10.95
N VAL A 115 5.26 8.25 -9.77
CA VAL A 115 5.14 8.97 -8.49
C VAL A 115 6.33 9.93 -8.30
N LYS A 116 7.53 9.57 -8.75
CA LYS A 116 8.70 10.46 -8.75
C LYS A 116 8.48 11.67 -9.65
N GLU A 117 8.02 11.45 -10.88
CA GLU A 117 7.70 12.52 -11.85
C GLU A 117 6.74 13.55 -11.24
N TYR A 118 5.64 13.09 -10.64
CA TYR A 118 4.66 13.97 -10.00
C TYR A 118 5.26 14.81 -8.86
N THR A 119 6.12 14.20 -8.05
CA THR A 119 6.79 14.88 -6.92
C THR A 119 7.75 15.96 -7.42
N MET A 120 8.52 15.67 -8.47
CA MET A 120 9.43 16.65 -9.07
C MET A 120 8.70 17.82 -9.72
N VAL A 121 7.58 17.57 -10.40
CA VAL A 121 6.74 18.63 -10.98
C VAL A 121 6.17 19.53 -9.89
N PHE A 122 5.63 18.95 -8.81
CA PHE A 122 5.07 19.71 -7.71
C PHE A 122 6.13 20.56 -6.98
N GLN A 123 7.32 20.00 -6.75
CA GLN A 123 8.45 20.74 -6.17
C GLN A 123 8.91 21.90 -7.05
N LYS A 124 8.93 21.72 -8.38
CA LYS A 124 9.24 22.83 -9.29
C LYS A 124 8.19 23.93 -9.18
N LEU A 125 6.91 23.60 -9.21
CA LEU A 125 5.82 24.58 -9.16
C LEU A 125 5.73 25.38 -7.84
N LEU A 126 6.20 24.81 -6.71
CA LEU A 126 6.23 25.50 -5.41
C LEU A 126 7.47 26.37 -5.18
N ASN A 127 8.52 26.20 -5.98
CA ASN A 127 9.78 26.95 -5.87
C ASN A 127 9.87 28.11 -6.89
N TYR A 128 8.75 28.46 -7.52
CA TYR A 128 8.54 29.66 -8.35
C TYR A 128 7.46 30.54 -7.71
#